data_AF-A0A136NCU0-F1
#
_entry.id   AF-A0A136NCU0-F1
#
_cell.length_a   1.000
_cell.length_b   1.000
_cell.length_c   1.000
_cell.angle_alpha   90.00
_cell.angle_beta   90.00
_cell.angle_gamma   90.00
#
_symmetry.space_group_name_H-M   'P 1'
#
loop_
_entity.id
_entity.type
_entity.pdbx_description
1 polymer ?
#
loop_
_entity_poly.entity_id
_entity_poly.type
_entity_poly.pdbx_seq_one_letter_code
_entity_poly.pdbx_strand_id
1 'polypeptide(L)' 'MELGFTPGQEITVTARSPFNDPIAVSVRGTIIALRKSEAECIKIN' A
#
# COMPACT_ATOMS: atom_id res chain seq x y z
N MET A 1 7.93 -14.12 3.76
CA MET A 1 6.54 -13.78 4.16
C MET A 1 6.16 -12.58 3.32
N GLU A 2 5.38 -12.77 2.26
CA GLU A 2 4.94 -11.66 1.39
C GLU A 2 3.74 -10.96 2.04
N LEU A 3 3.78 -9.63 2.11
CA LEU A 3 2.80 -8.76 2.79
C LEU A 3 1.40 -8.74 2.12
N GLY A 4 1.11 -9.71 1.24
CA GLY A 4 -0.17 -9.79 0.52
C GLY A 4 -0.25 -8.98 -0.77
N PHE A 5 0.81 -8.21 -1.11
CA PHE A 5 0.92 -7.51 -2.40
C PHE A 5 1.36 -8.49 -3.49
N THR A 6 0.38 -9.12 -4.14
CA THR A 6 0.61 -10.04 -5.27
C THR A 6 0.11 -9.40 -6.57
N PRO A 7 0.71 -9.70 -7.74
CA PRO A 7 0.23 -9.18 -9.02
C PRO A 7 -1.25 -9.49 -9.25
N GLY A 8 -2.01 -8.50 -9.73
CA GLY A 8 -3.45 -8.61 -9.98
C GLY A 8 -4.33 -8.42 -8.74
N GLN A 9 -3.74 -8.18 -7.57
CA GLN A 9 -4.51 -7.89 -6.37
C GLN A 9 -5.00 -6.43 -6.37
N GLU A 10 -6.30 -6.26 -6.11
CA GLU A 10 -6.87 -4.95 -5.82
C GLU A 10 -6.41 -4.45 -4.44
N ILE A 11 -6.03 -3.18 -4.39
CA ILE A 11 -5.63 -2.47 -3.17
C ILE A 11 -6.37 -1.16 -3.09
N THR A 12 -6.61 -0.66 -1.88
CA THR A 12 -7.27 0.64 -1.66
C THR A 12 -6.42 1.51 -0.76
N VAL A 13 -6.14 2.75 -1.16
CA VAL A 13 -5.51 3.72 -0.26
C VAL A 13 -6.55 4.19 0.76
N THR A 14 -6.30 3.91 2.04
CA THR A 14 -7.23 4.24 3.13
C THR A 14 -6.87 5.55 3.82
N ALA A 15 -5.58 5.92 3.87
CA ALA A 15 -5.13 7.19 4.41
C ALA A 15 -3.76 7.59 3.86
N ARG A 16 -3.45 8.89 3.87
CA ARG A 16 -2.12 9.43 3.62
C ARG A 16 -1.75 10.41 4.71
N SER A 17 -0.52 10.31 5.20
CA SER A 17 0.03 11.34 6.09
C SER A 17 0.14 12.68 5.35
N PRO A 18 0.16 13.82 6.08
CA PRO A 18 0.25 15.16 5.48
C PRO A 18 1.46 15.34 4.55
N PHE A 19 2.56 14.63 4.84
CA PHE A 19 3.80 14.66 4.05
C PHE A 19 3.93 13.46 3.09
N ASN A 20 2.82 12.76 2.81
CA ASN A 20 2.74 11.61 1.91
C ASN A 20 3.62 10.41 2.34
N ASP A 21 4.00 10.35 3.61
CA ASP A 21 4.74 9.25 4.24
C ASP A 21 4.35 9.12 5.73
N PRO A 22 3.91 7.94 6.20
CA PRO A 22 3.52 6.75 5.43
C PRO A 22 2.18 6.90 4.70
N ILE A 23 1.89 5.95 3.82
CA ILE A 23 0.61 5.75 3.12
C ILE A 23 -0.03 4.47 3.66
N ALA A 24 -1.27 4.55 4.13
CA ALA A 24 -2.03 3.39 4.57
C ALA A 24 -2.80 2.78 3.38
N VAL A 25 -2.64 1.48 3.18
CA VAL A 25 -3.26 0.72 2.10
C VAL A 25 -3.97 -0.50 2.67
N SER A 26 -5.20 -0.74 2.25
CA SER A 26 -5.93 -1.98 2.52
C SER A 26 -5.67 -3.00 1.42
N VAL A 27 -5.25 -4.20 1.81
CA VAL A 27 -5.11 -5.37 0.95
C VAL A 27 -5.77 -6.57 1.62
N ARG A 28 -6.76 -7.17 0.96
CA ARG A 28 -7.53 -8.32 1.49
C ARG A 28 -8.09 -8.10 2.92
N GLY A 29 -8.52 -6.88 3.23
CA GLY A 29 -9.07 -6.52 4.54
C GLY A 29 -8.03 -6.21 5.62
N THR A 30 -6.74 -6.30 5.30
CA THR A 30 -5.64 -5.91 6.20
C THR A 30 -5.12 -4.54 5.82
N ILE A 31 -5.00 -3.64 6.82
CA ILE A 31 -4.40 -2.31 6.62
C ILE A 31 -2.90 -2.40 6.88
N ILE A 32 -2.13 -1.94 5.90
CA ILE A 32 -0.67 -1.90 5.93
C ILE A 32 -0.22 -0.45 5.72
N ALA A 33 0.60 0.05 6.63
CA ALA A 33 1.27 1.33 6.47
C ALA A 33 2.57 1.13 5.67
N LEU A 34 2.61 1.64 4.46
CA LEU A 34 3.79 1.62 3.60
C LEU A 34 4.53 2.95 3.72
N ARG A 35 5.86 2.89 3.84
CA ARG A 35 6.67 4.08 3.59
C ARG A 35 6.54 4.49 2.13
N LYS A 36 6.76 5.77 1.84
CA LYS A 36 6.74 6.30 0.48
C LYS A 36 7.64 5.48 -0.46
N SER A 37 8.86 5.15 -0.04
CA SER A 37 9.82 4.35 -0.82
C SER A 37 9.35 2.92 -1.13
N GLU A 38 8.50 2.34 -0.28
CA GLU A 38 7.93 1.00 -0.51
C GLU A 38 6.73 1.09 -1.45
N ALA A 39 5.89 2.11 -1.28
CA ALA A 39 4.75 2.37 -2.15
C ALA A 39 5.18 2.67 -3.61
N GLU A 40 6.31 3.35 -3.80
CA GLU A 40 6.90 3.62 -5.12
C GLU A 40 7.31 2.35 -5.88
N CYS A 41 7.52 1.23 -5.18
CA CYS A 41 7.80 -0.07 -5.81
C CYS A 41 6.53 -0.79 -6.29
N ILE A 42 5.33 -0.33 -5.93
CA ILE A 42 4.07 -0.94 -6.34
C ILE A 42 3.63 -0.31 -7.67
N LYS A 43 3.51 -1.14 -8.70
CA LYS A 43 2.97 -0.72 -10.00
C LYS A 43 1.46 -0.87 -10.01
N ILE A 44 0.78 0.22 -10.32
CA ILE A 44 -0.66 0.27 -10.60
C ILE A 44 -0.85 0.43 -12.11
N ASN A 45 -1.87 -0.21 -12.67
CA ASN A 45 -2.25 -0.10 -14.09
C ASN A 45 -3.33 0.97 -14.29
#